data_AF-A0A0F9ERA4-F1
#
_entry.id   AF-A0A0F9ERA4-F1
#
_cell.length_a   1.000
_cell.length_b   1.000
_cell.length_c   1.000
_cell.angle_alpha   90.00
_cell.angle_beta   90.00
_cell.angle_gamma   90.00
#
_symmetry.space_group_name_H-M   'P 1'
#
loop_
_entity.id
_entity.type
_entity.pdbx_description
1 polymer ?
#
loop_
_entity_poly.entity_id
_entity_poly.type
_entity_poly.pdbx_seq_one_letter_code
_entity_poly.pdbx_strand_id
1 'polypeptide(L)'
;MPGDRRFNDFYKKILTSWAKEAYFENRLMEAQWEHFEELFSPIASQGLFVLSGDGAHNRTENIADCFAKSRIKLGLRGGFPACFYIPTFTRNNGNNIKSITMVFHHGYFAGRTTSNKVIHLERALNQYHQAWLFCCGHGHNKVPFRVDSLAVEENKICEHVRRAAMTGSYLRTYTKGAISYGEIKGYPSVALGKITLIVHPFSGNPEERITFMNI
;
A
#
# COMPACT_ATOMS: atom_id res chain seq x y z
N MET A 1 -3.37 20.46 -15.49
CA MET A 1 -2.88 21.41 -16.50
C MET A 1 -3.88 22.56 -16.58
N PRO A 2 -3.47 23.80 -16.88
CA PRO A 2 -4.37 24.95 -16.94
C PRO A 2 -5.56 24.66 -17.84
N GLY A 3 -6.76 24.98 -17.38
CA GLY A 3 -8.02 24.69 -18.09
C GLY A 3 -8.66 23.34 -17.75
N ASP A 4 -7.99 22.47 -16.98
CA ASP A 4 -8.62 21.27 -16.44
C ASP A 4 -9.71 21.67 -15.41
N ARG A 5 -10.97 21.31 -15.70
CA ARG A 5 -12.14 21.64 -14.86
C ARG A 5 -12.01 21.11 -13.42
N ARG A 6 -11.16 20.10 -13.18
CA ARG A 6 -10.82 19.57 -11.85
C ARG A 6 -9.94 20.51 -11.03
N PHE A 7 -9.40 21.58 -11.62
CA PHE A 7 -8.56 22.58 -10.95
C PHE A 7 -9.14 24.00 -11.12
N ASN A 8 -10.44 24.14 -10.87
CA ASN A 8 -11.11 25.45 -10.83
C ASN A 8 -10.53 26.35 -9.70
N ASP A 9 -11.02 27.59 -9.60
CA ASP A 9 -10.51 28.57 -8.61
C ASP A 9 -10.60 28.10 -7.16
N PHE A 10 -11.46 27.12 -6.86
CA PHE A 10 -11.51 26.51 -5.53
C PHE A 10 -10.29 25.62 -5.26
N TYR A 11 -9.83 24.84 -6.24
CA TYR A 11 -8.65 23.99 -6.08
C TYR A 11 -7.38 24.82 -5.79
N LYS A 12 -7.29 26.03 -6.34
CA LYS A 12 -6.20 26.99 -6.03
C LYS A 12 -6.13 27.38 -4.55
N LYS A 13 -7.21 27.19 -3.78
CA LYS A 13 -7.29 27.50 -2.34
C LYS A 13 -6.92 26.32 -1.43
N ILE A 14 -6.96 25.09 -1.93
CA ILE A 14 -6.71 23.87 -1.13
C ILE A 14 -5.36 23.20 -1.45
N LEU A 15 -4.69 23.63 -2.52
CA LEU A 15 -3.33 23.18 -2.80
C LEU A 15 -2.34 23.73 -1.77
N THR A 16 -1.36 22.92 -1.40
CA THR A 16 -0.17 23.38 -0.68
C THR A 16 0.57 24.44 -1.49
N SER A 17 1.39 25.27 -0.83
CA SER A 17 2.17 26.33 -1.50
C SER A 17 2.97 25.80 -2.69
N TRP A 18 3.72 24.71 -2.49
CA TRP A 18 4.52 24.08 -3.55
C TRP A 18 3.67 23.56 -4.72
N ALA A 19 2.51 22.95 -4.44
CA ALA A 19 1.64 22.40 -5.49
C ALA A 19 0.93 23.51 -6.26
N LYS A 20 0.62 24.61 -5.58
CA LYS A 20 0.02 25.80 -6.19
C LYS A 20 0.98 26.48 -7.16
N GLU A 21 2.24 26.69 -6.76
CA GLU A 21 3.30 27.21 -7.60
C GLU A 21 3.49 26.32 -8.85
N ALA A 22 3.72 25.02 -8.64
CA ALA A 22 3.89 24.06 -9.72
C ALA A 22 2.67 23.97 -10.66
N TYR A 23 1.45 24.20 -10.13
CA TYR A 23 0.24 24.26 -10.96
C TYR A 23 0.26 25.43 -11.94
N PHE A 24 0.67 26.63 -11.50
CA PHE A 24 0.77 27.80 -12.36
C PHE A 24 1.91 27.70 -13.38
N GLU A 25 2.93 26.92 -13.06
CA GLU A 25 4.06 26.62 -13.94
C GLU A 25 3.83 25.41 -14.87
N ASN A 26 2.63 24.80 -14.84
CA ASN A 26 2.28 23.61 -15.62
C ASN A 26 3.07 22.34 -15.30
N ARG A 27 3.79 22.32 -14.18
CA ARG A 27 4.66 21.22 -13.74
C ARG A 27 4.14 20.44 -12.53
N LEU A 28 2.83 20.54 -12.25
CA LEU A 28 2.23 19.92 -11.05
C LEU A 28 2.54 18.42 -10.94
N MET A 29 2.55 17.69 -12.05
CA MET A 29 2.88 16.26 -12.05
C MET A 29 4.33 16.02 -11.64
N GLU A 30 5.28 16.79 -12.16
CA GLU A 30 6.69 16.68 -11.78
C GLU A 30 6.90 17.04 -10.30
N ALA A 31 6.30 18.15 -9.85
CA ALA A 31 6.39 18.57 -8.45
C ALA A 31 5.80 17.54 -7.46
N GLN A 32 4.75 16.82 -7.85
CA GLN A 32 4.21 15.72 -7.03
C GLN A 32 5.22 14.58 -6.85
N TRP A 33 5.96 14.24 -7.91
CA TRP A 33 7.01 13.23 -7.85
C TRP A 33 8.27 13.74 -7.14
N GLU A 34 8.66 15.00 -7.33
CA GLU A 34 9.76 15.62 -6.57
C GLU A 34 9.46 15.59 -5.06
N HIS A 35 8.23 15.95 -4.67
CA HIS A 35 7.83 15.91 -3.26
C HIS A 35 7.76 14.47 -2.72
N PHE A 36 7.31 13.51 -3.53
CA PHE A 36 7.39 12.09 -3.19
C PHE A 36 8.85 11.66 -2.96
N GLU A 37 9.76 12.03 -3.85
CA GLU A 37 11.18 11.72 -3.71
C GLU A 37 11.77 12.33 -2.44
N GLU A 38 11.48 13.58 -2.14
CA GLU A 38 11.89 14.26 -0.91
C GLU A 38 11.40 13.50 0.33
N LEU A 39 10.12 13.15 0.36
CA LEU A 39 9.49 12.49 1.50
C LEU A 39 10.07 11.10 1.77
N PHE A 40 10.41 10.36 0.71
CA PHE A 40 10.83 8.96 0.81
C PHE A 40 12.35 8.76 0.76
N SER A 41 13.12 9.77 0.34
CA SER A 41 14.59 9.72 0.30
C SER A 41 15.23 9.28 1.63
N PRO A 42 14.79 9.78 2.82
CA PRO A 42 15.37 9.39 4.11
C PRO A 42 15.27 7.89 4.43
N ILE A 43 14.35 7.18 3.78
CA ILE A 43 14.11 5.74 3.99
C ILE A 43 14.34 4.89 2.75
N ALA A 44 14.86 5.47 1.65
CA ALA A 44 15.05 4.77 0.39
C ALA A 44 15.95 3.53 0.54
N SER A 45 16.98 3.62 1.39
CA SER A 45 17.92 2.53 1.69
C SER A 45 17.33 1.43 2.58
N GLN A 46 16.17 1.64 3.21
CA GLN A 46 15.57 0.70 4.16
C GLN A 46 14.68 -0.37 3.50
N GLY A 47 14.74 -0.50 2.17
CA GLY A 47 13.94 -1.47 1.42
C GLY A 47 12.62 -0.87 0.97
N LEU A 48 12.68 0.06 0.02
CA LEU A 48 11.50 0.67 -0.59
C LEU A 48 11.19 0.01 -1.94
N PHE A 49 9.93 -0.37 -2.15
CA PHE A 49 9.45 -0.93 -3.41
C PHE A 49 8.07 -0.37 -3.77
N VAL A 50 7.72 -0.46 -5.04
CA VAL A 50 6.44 0.05 -5.57
C VAL A 50 5.72 -1.01 -6.39
N LEU A 51 4.40 -1.11 -6.19
CA LEU A 51 3.53 -2.00 -6.94
C LEU A 51 2.79 -1.21 -8.01
N SER A 52 2.69 -1.75 -9.22
CA SER A 52 1.92 -1.14 -10.30
C SER A 52 0.42 -1.26 -10.04
N GLY A 53 -0.31 -0.21 -10.39
CA GLY A 53 -1.77 -0.23 -10.39
C GLY A 53 -2.35 -1.20 -11.41
N ASP A 54 -3.68 -1.30 -11.44
CA ASP A 54 -4.49 -2.05 -12.40
C ASP A 54 -4.47 -1.48 -13.83
N GLY A 55 -3.65 -0.46 -14.10
CA GLY A 55 -3.47 0.14 -15.42
C GLY A 55 -4.59 1.09 -15.85
N ALA A 56 -5.81 0.94 -15.33
CA ALA A 56 -6.97 1.77 -15.66
C ALA A 56 -6.81 3.25 -15.22
N HIS A 57 -5.86 3.52 -14.32
CA HIS A 57 -5.54 4.85 -13.83
C HIS A 57 -4.12 5.31 -14.21
N ASN A 58 -3.41 4.55 -15.05
CA ASN A 58 -2.13 4.97 -15.58
C ASN A 58 -2.38 6.17 -16.49
N ARG A 59 -2.06 7.36 -16.00
CA ARG A 59 -1.97 8.56 -16.82
C ARG A 59 -0.69 8.48 -17.65
N THR A 60 -0.66 7.56 -18.61
CA THR A 60 0.40 7.42 -19.62
C THR A 60 0.45 8.60 -20.59
N GLU A 61 -0.42 9.59 -20.42
CA GLU A 61 -0.49 10.78 -21.25
C GLU A 61 -0.11 11.99 -20.36
N ASN A 62 1.17 12.41 -20.33
CA ASN A 62 1.66 13.31 -21.39
C ASN A 62 2.94 14.15 -21.16
N ILE A 63 3.74 14.11 -20.08
CA ILE A 63 4.89 15.08 -20.00
C ILE A 63 6.24 14.53 -19.52
N ALA A 64 6.32 13.59 -18.58
CA ALA A 64 7.58 12.94 -18.25
C ALA A 64 7.29 11.59 -17.61
N ASP A 65 8.12 10.59 -17.88
CA ASP A 65 8.13 9.32 -17.13
C ASP A 65 8.69 9.56 -15.72
N CYS A 66 8.02 10.43 -14.95
CA CYS A 66 8.38 10.77 -13.58
C CYS A 66 8.38 9.53 -12.70
N PHE A 67 7.53 8.54 -13.00
CA PHE A 67 7.55 7.27 -12.30
C PHE A 67 8.87 6.54 -12.49
N ALA A 68 9.34 6.32 -13.73
CA ALA A 68 10.63 5.67 -13.95
C ALA A 68 11.78 6.52 -13.40
N LYS A 69 11.75 7.84 -13.55
CA LYS A 69 12.76 8.74 -12.97
C LYS A 69 12.85 8.61 -11.45
N SER A 70 11.71 8.71 -10.74
CA SER A 70 11.68 8.56 -9.28
C SER A 70 12.10 7.17 -8.84
N ARG A 71 11.74 6.13 -9.60
CA ARG A 71 12.24 4.77 -9.33
C ARG A 71 13.75 4.68 -9.40
N ILE A 72 14.37 5.25 -10.43
CA ILE A 72 15.83 5.27 -10.56
C ILE A 72 16.44 6.06 -9.40
N LYS A 73 15.94 7.26 -9.13
CA LYS A 73 16.48 8.15 -8.09
C LYS A 73 16.41 7.55 -6.69
N LEU A 74 15.31 6.91 -6.33
CA LEU A 74 15.12 6.28 -5.02
C LEU A 74 15.58 4.81 -4.97
N GLY A 75 16.09 4.26 -6.08
CA GLY A 75 16.48 2.85 -6.15
C GLY A 75 15.30 1.87 -5.98
N LEU A 76 14.09 2.26 -6.37
CA LEU A 76 12.87 1.48 -6.16
C LEU A 76 12.87 0.22 -7.02
N ARG A 77 12.81 -0.92 -6.34
CA ARG A 77 12.47 -2.21 -6.96
C ARG A 77 10.96 -2.26 -7.21
N GLY A 78 10.52 -2.90 -8.29
CA GLY A 78 9.09 -3.14 -8.54
C GLY A 78 8.60 -2.73 -9.93
N GLY A 79 7.33 -2.32 -10.01
CA GLY A 79 6.59 -2.14 -11.27
C GLY A 79 5.72 -3.34 -11.67
N PHE A 80 5.55 -4.30 -10.76
CA PHE A 80 4.64 -5.44 -10.92
C PHE A 80 3.41 -5.25 -10.03
N PRO A 81 2.26 -5.87 -10.35
CA PRO A 81 1.06 -5.76 -9.54
C PRO A 81 1.20 -6.49 -8.19
N ALA A 82 2.19 -7.37 -8.06
CA ALA A 82 2.45 -8.17 -6.89
C ALA A 82 3.94 -8.32 -6.59
N CYS A 83 4.27 -8.55 -5.32
CA CYS A 83 5.62 -8.81 -4.82
C CYS A 83 5.58 -9.85 -3.71
N PHE A 84 6.47 -10.84 -3.78
CA PHE A 84 6.78 -11.74 -2.68
C PHE A 84 7.99 -11.20 -1.93
N TYR A 85 7.83 -10.95 -0.64
CA TYR A 85 8.89 -10.52 0.24
C TYR A 85 9.11 -11.60 1.29
N ILE A 86 10.30 -12.19 1.29
CA ILE A 86 10.65 -13.33 2.14
C ILE A 86 11.88 -12.95 2.98
N PRO A 87 11.72 -12.11 4.01
CA PRO A 87 12.81 -11.82 4.93
C PRO A 87 13.23 -13.10 5.66
N THR A 88 14.54 -13.30 5.74
CA THR A 88 15.17 -14.34 6.54
C THR A 88 15.80 -13.70 7.77
N PHE A 89 15.44 -14.21 8.94
CA PHE A 89 15.90 -13.71 10.24
C PHE A 89 16.77 -14.77 10.90
N THR A 90 17.88 -14.32 11.47
CA THR A 90 18.79 -15.15 12.27
C THR A 90 18.88 -14.55 13.66
N ARG A 91 18.76 -15.39 14.70
CA ARG A 91 18.96 -14.94 16.08
C ARG A 91 20.47 -14.78 16.34
N ASN A 92 20.87 -13.69 17.01
CA ASN A 92 22.28 -13.49 17.40
C ASN A 92 22.80 -14.74 18.14
N ASN A 93 23.94 -15.26 17.70
CA ASN A 93 24.63 -16.46 18.21
C ASN A 93 23.96 -17.83 17.94
N GLY A 94 23.09 -17.98 16.93
CA GLY A 94 22.40 -19.26 16.71
C GLY A 94 22.27 -19.73 15.26
N ASN A 95 22.28 -21.06 15.09
CA ASN A 95 21.86 -21.81 13.89
C ASN A 95 20.33 -21.75 13.64
N ASN A 96 19.59 -20.91 14.38
CA ASN A 96 18.13 -20.79 14.25
C ASN A 96 17.79 -19.70 13.24
N ILE A 97 17.33 -20.15 12.07
CA ILE A 97 16.97 -19.32 10.93
C ILE A 97 15.47 -19.45 10.72
N LYS A 98 14.79 -18.31 10.57
CA LYS A 98 13.35 -18.28 10.24
C LYS A 98 13.09 -17.38 9.05
N SER A 99 12.28 -17.86 8.14
CA SER A 99 11.83 -17.11 6.98
C SER A 99 10.33 -16.85 7.09
N ILE A 100 9.89 -15.65 6.75
CA ILE A 100 8.47 -15.29 6.78
C ILE A 100 8.06 -14.88 5.38
N THR A 101 7.14 -15.62 4.77
CA THR A 101 6.63 -15.28 3.43
C THR A 101 5.53 -14.24 3.53
N MET A 102 5.77 -13.06 2.95
CA MET A 102 4.81 -11.97 2.85
C MET A 102 4.49 -11.70 1.38
N VAL A 103 3.22 -11.44 1.10
CA VAL A 103 2.74 -11.11 -0.24
C VAL A 103 2.15 -9.72 -0.21
N PHE A 104 2.66 -8.85 -1.08
CA PHE A 104 2.11 -7.51 -1.30
C PHE A 104 1.52 -7.47 -2.70
N HIS A 105 0.28 -7.00 -2.82
CA HIS A 105 -0.43 -6.91 -4.09
C HIS A 105 -1.09 -5.53 -4.22
N HIS A 106 -1.10 -4.89 -5.39
CA HIS A 106 -1.81 -3.62 -5.54
C HIS A 106 -3.28 -3.77 -5.17
N GLY A 107 -3.89 -4.83 -5.69
CA GLY A 107 -5.25 -5.27 -5.40
C GLY A 107 -6.07 -5.31 -6.68
N TYR A 108 -7.15 -6.05 -6.65
CA TYR A 108 -8.24 -5.96 -7.63
C TYR A 108 -9.52 -6.18 -6.83
N PHE A 109 -10.38 -5.17 -6.77
CA PHE A 109 -11.58 -5.24 -5.94
C PHE A 109 -12.79 -4.75 -6.71
N ALA A 110 -13.78 -5.64 -6.83
CA ALA A 110 -15.11 -5.31 -7.28
C ALA A 110 -16.04 -5.30 -6.06
N GLY A 111 -16.35 -4.11 -5.55
CA GLY A 111 -17.26 -3.94 -4.42
C GLY A 111 -16.80 -2.91 -3.40
N ARG A 112 -17.75 -2.15 -2.85
CA ARG A 112 -17.48 -1.05 -1.91
C ARG A 112 -17.64 -1.45 -0.44
N THR A 113 -18.37 -2.53 -0.16
CA THR A 113 -18.71 -2.95 1.20
C THR A 113 -17.50 -3.56 1.92
N THR A 114 -17.44 -3.38 3.24
CA THR A 114 -16.40 -3.99 4.08
C THR A 114 -16.43 -5.51 3.99
N SER A 115 -17.61 -6.13 3.93
CA SER A 115 -17.74 -7.59 3.86
C SER A 115 -17.10 -8.17 2.58
N ASN A 116 -17.33 -7.56 1.41
CA ASN A 116 -16.71 -8.02 0.16
C ASN A 116 -15.19 -7.89 0.21
N LYS A 117 -14.70 -6.83 0.86
CA LYS A 117 -13.27 -6.59 1.08
C LYS A 117 -12.65 -7.68 1.95
N VAL A 118 -13.30 -8.05 3.06
CA VAL A 118 -12.88 -9.15 3.94
C VAL A 118 -12.84 -10.49 3.19
N ILE A 119 -13.89 -10.82 2.43
CA ILE A 119 -13.95 -12.05 1.64
C ILE A 119 -12.80 -12.11 0.63
N HIS A 120 -12.45 -11.00 0.00
CA HIS A 120 -11.30 -10.98 -0.90
C HIS A 120 -9.96 -11.20 -0.17
N LEU A 121 -9.76 -10.60 1.01
CA LEU A 121 -8.56 -10.84 1.81
C LEU A 121 -8.43 -12.31 2.21
N GLU A 122 -9.55 -12.94 2.61
CA GLU A 122 -9.62 -14.36 2.91
C GLU A 122 -9.26 -15.23 1.71
N ARG A 123 -9.88 -14.97 0.55
CA ARG A 123 -9.59 -15.70 -0.70
C ARG A 123 -8.13 -15.54 -1.11
N ALA A 124 -7.56 -14.34 -0.96
CA ALA A 124 -6.15 -14.10 -1.24
C ALA A 124 -5.23 -14.90 -0.30
N LEU A 125 -5.52 -14.95 1.00
CA LEU A 125 -4.79 -15.82 1.91
C LEU A 125 -4.92 -17.29 1.52
N ASN A 126 -6.11 -17.77 1.19
CA ASN A 126 -6.28 -19.16 0.78
C ASN A 126 -5.53 -19.47 -0.52
N GLN A 127 -5.49 -18.54 -1.47
CA GLN A 127 -4.70 -18.68 -2.70
C GLN A 127 -3.19 -18.73 -2.40
N TYR A 128 -2.68 -17.79 -1.58
CA TYR A 128 -1.29 -17.74 -1.17
C TYR A 128 -1.07 -18.52 0.13
N HIS A 129 -1.46 -19.79 0.18
CA HIS A 129 -1.49 -20.61 1.41
C HIS A 129 -0.18 -20.64 2.21
N GLN A 130 0.98 -20.48 1.56
CA GLN A 130 2.30 -20.40 2.21
C GLN A 130 2.61 -19.03 2.83
N ALA A 131 1.85 -18.00 2.50
CA ALA A 131 2.06 -16.65 2.99
C ALA A 131 1.53 -16.49 4.41
N TRP A 132 2.38 -15.97 5.28
CA TRP A 132 2.05 -15.56 6.65
C TRP A 132 1.27 -14.25 6.65
N LEU A 133 1.55 -13.41 5.65
CA LEU A 133 0.95 -12.10 5.49
C LEU A 133 0.55 -11.85 4.04
N PHE A 134 -0.66 -11.33 3.84
CA PHE A 134 -1.10 -10.75 2.57
C PHE A 134 -1.53 -9.29 2.75
N CYS A 135 -0.88 -8.35 2.08
CA CYS A 135 -1.25 -6.95 2.11
C CYS A 135 -1.65 -6.45 0.73
N CYS A 136 -2.67 -5.60 0.68
CA CYS A 136 -3.06 -4.96 -0.57
C CYS A 136 -3.62 -3.55 -0.43
N GLY A 137 -3.54 -2.79 -1.52
CA GLY A 137 -4.15 -1.47 -1.65
C GLY A 137 -5.52 -1.54 -2.34
N HIS A 138 -5.79 -0.57 -3.22
CA HIS A 138 -6.94 -0.47 -4.14
C HIS A 138 -8.34 -0.38 -3.51
N GLY A 139 -8.63 -1.09 -2.41
CA GLY A 139 -9.91 -1.08 -1.72
C GLY A 139 -10.22 0.22 -0.95
N HIS A 140 -9.27 1.16 -0.90
CA HIS A 140 -9.36 2.47 -0.25
C HIS A 140 -9.79 2.46 1.22
N ASN A 141 -9.61 1.34 1.94
CA ASN A 141 -9.97 1.20 3.35
C ASN A 141 -8.83 0.56 4.13
N LYS A 142 -8.85 0.74 5.46
CA LYS A 142 -8.07 -0.08 6.38
C LYS A 142 -8.95 -1.23 6.86
N VAL A 143 -8.57 -2.44 6.52
CA VAL A 143 -9.31 -3.65 6.92
C VAL A 143 -8.29 -4.70 7.31
N PRO A 144 -8.09 -4.97 8.61
CA PRO A 144 -7.31 -6.11 9.04
C PRO A 144 -8.17 -7.38 8.93
N PHE A 145 -7.52 -8.51 8.69
CA PHE A 145 -8.14 -9.82 8.67
C PHE A 145 -7.17 -10.88 9.20
N ARG A 146 -7.71 -11.94 9.80
CA ARG A 146 -6.96 -13.03 10.42
C ARG A 146 -7.60 -14.35 10.01
N VAL A 147 -6.75 -15.33 9.70
CA VAL A 147 -7.14 -16.73 9.52
C VAL A 147 -6.19 -17.59 10.32
N ASP A 148 -6.74 -18.46 11.15
CA ASP A 148 -5.96 -19.50 11.81
C ASP A 148 -5.92 -20.74 10.92
N SER A 149 -4.74 -21.33 10.80
CA SER A 149 -4.50 -22.47 9.94
C SER A 149 -3.52 -23.45 10.59
N LEU A 150 -3.51 -24.69 10.12
CA LEU A 150 -2.51 -25.68 10.48
C LEU A 150 -1.52 -25.82 9.32
N ALA A 151 -0.24 -25.90 9.65
CA ALA A 151 0.84 -26.16 8.70
C ALA A 151 1.70 -27.32 9.19
N VAL A 152 2.41 -27.97 8.27
CA VAL A 152 3.43 -28.95 8.63
C VAL A 152 4.79 -28.29 8.48
N GLU A 153 5.50 -28.11 9.58
CA GLU A 153 6.86 -27.57 9.63
C GLU A 153 7.76 -28.63 10.27
N GLU A 154 8.86 -29.00 9.60
CA GLU A 154 9.84 -29.99 10.12
C GLU A 154 9.17 -31.29 10.61
N ASN A 155 8.21 -31.81 9.84
CA ASN A 155 7.40 -33.00 10.16
C ASN A 155 6.53 -32.88 11.43
N LYS A 156 6.23 -31.67 11.90
CA LYS A 156 5.32 -31.40 13.01
C LYS A 156 4.13 -30.57 12.54
N ILE A 157 2.94 -30.88 13.05
CA ILE A 157 1.77 -30.02 12.87
C ILE A 157 1.93 -28.82 13.78
N CYS A 158 1.95 -27.63 13.19
CA CYS A 158 2.11 -26.36 13.87
C CYS A 158 0.87 -25.48 13.62
N GLU A 159 0.47 -24.75 14.64
CA GLU A 159 -0.47 -23.65 14.47
C GLU A 159 0.21 -22.52 13.68
N HIS A 160 -0.51 -22.00 12.70
CA HIS A 160 -0.05 -20.94 11.83
C HIS A 160 -1.13 -19.85 11.72
N VAL A 161 -0.88 -18.74 12.41
CA VAL A 161 -1.74 -17.54 12.39
C VAL A 161 -1.35 -16.69 11.19
N ARG A 162 -2.25 -16.60 10.22
CA ARG A 162 -2.04 -15.88 8.97
C ARG A 162 -2.85 -14.60 8.98
N ARG A 163 -2.26 -13.53 8.46
CA ARG A 163 -2.86 -12.19 8.52
C ARG A 163 -3.02 -11.60 7.15
N ALA A 164 -4.06 -10.82 6.96
CA ALA A 164 -4.20 -9.99 5.77
C ALA A 164 -4.63 -8.58 6.12
N ALA A 165 -4.29 -7.62 5.25
CA ALA A 165 -4.75 -6.26 5.42
C ALA A 165 -4.93 -5.51 4.10
N MET A 166 -5.97 -4.67 4.07
CA MET A 166 -6.00 -3.53 3.16
C MET A 166 -5.26 -2.35 3.77
N THR A 167 -4.27 -1.80 3.08
CA THR A 167 -3.26 -0.88 3.64
C THR A 167 -3.75 0.55 3.86
N GLY A 168 -5.04 0.83 3.64
CA GLY A 168 -5.62 2.16 3.79
C GLY A 168 -5.67 2.98 2.50
N SER A 169 -5.89 4.28 2.68
CA SER A 169 -5.98 5.25 1.59
C SER A 169 -5.53 6.62 2.06
N TYR A 170 -5.02 7.43 1.13
CA TYR A 170 -4.86 8.87 1.32
C TYR A 170 -5.93 9.67 0.55
N LEU A 171 -6.92 8.98 -0.04
CA LEU A 171 -8.05 9.61 -0.71
C LEU A 171 -8.99 10.21 0.33
N ARG A 172 -8.97 11.53 0.46
CA ARG A 172 -9.95 12.27 1.26
C ARG A 172 -11.29 12.36 0.52
N THR A 173 -12.35 11.94 1.20
CA THR A 173 -13.74 12.08 0.73
C THR A 173 -14.45 13.17 1.55
N TYR A 174 -15.50 13.79 0.97
CA TYR A 174 -16.35 14.79 1.65
C TYR A 174 -15.59 16.03 2.15
N THR A 175 -14.80 16.67 1.28
CA THR A 175 -14.09 17.90 1.64
C THR A 175 -15.00 19.10 1.40
N LYS A 176 -15.30 19.86 2.46
CA LYS A 176 -16.18 21.03 2.37
C LYS A 176 -15.75 21.97 1.22
N GLY A 177 -16.68 22.22 0.30
CA GLY A 177 -16.48 23.12 -0.84
C GLY A 177 -15.77 22.50 -2.05
N ALA A 178 -15.36 21.23 -1.99
CA ALA A 178 -14.78 20.49 -3.10
C ALA A 178 -15.76 19.43 -3.63
N ILE A 179 -15.56 18.99 -4.87
CA ILE A 179 -16.12 17.74 -5.39
C ILE A 179 -14.95 16.85 -5.79
N SER A 180 -14.49 16.01 -4.86
CA SER A 180 -13.35 15.12 -5.03
C SER A 180 -13.71 13.87 -5.83
N TYR A 181 -12.69 13.15 -6.32
CA TYR A 181 -12.88 11.82 -6.93
C TYR A 181 -13.68 10.89 -6.01
N GLY A 182 -13.44 10.99 -4.70
CA GLY A 182 -14.19 10.33 -3.65
C GLY A 182 -15.70 10.53 -3.78
N GLU A 183 -16.11 11.79 -3.86
CA GLU A 183 -17.51 12.21 -3.94
C GLU A 183 -18.13 11.83 -5.28
N ILE A 184 -17.42 12.05 -6.39
CA ILE A 184 -17.88 11.69 -7.74
C ILE A 184 -18.18 10.19 -7.85
N LYS A 185 -17.37 9.36 -7.19
CA LYS A 185 -17.51 7.89 -7.22
C LYS A 185 -18.34 7.32 -6.07
N GLY A 186 -18.86 8.17 -5.18
CA GLY A 186 -19.66 7.77 -4.03
C GLY A 186 -18.89 6.88 -3.05
N TYR A 187 -17.59 7.14 -2.84
CA TYR A 187 -16.82 6.41 -1.83
C TYR A 187 -17.19 6.89 -0.43
N PRO A 188 -17.32 5.99 0.55
CA PRO A 188 -17.56 6.36 1.94
C PRO A 188 -16.38 7.13 2.53
N SER A 189 -16.58 7.75 3.70
CA SER A 189 -15.48 8.24 4.51
C SER A 189 -14.69 7.06 5.08
N VAL A 190 -13.36 7.20 5.05
CA VAL A 190 -12.44 6.14 5.43
C VAL A 190 -11.30 6.74 6.26
N ALA A 191 -10.78 5.96 7.19
CA ALA A 191 -9.59 6.35 7.93
C ALA A 191 -8.40 6.52 6.98
N LEU A 192 -7.80 7.72 6.99
CA LEU A 192 -6.65 8.00 6.15
C LEU A 192 -5.38 7.36 6.72
N GLY A 193 -4.42 7.11 5.83
CA GLY A 193 -3.07 6.73 6.19
C GLY A 193 -2.71 5.31 5.78
N LYS A 194 -1.66 4.81 6.43
CA LYS A 194 -1.05 3.51 6.20
C LYS A 194 -1.34 2.54 7.34
N ILE A 195 -1.05 1.27 7.10
CA ILE A 195 -0.86 0.26 8.13
C ILE A 195 0.65 0.11 8.39
N THR A 196 1.01 -0.12 9.66
CA THR A 196 2.38 -0.45 10.04
C THR A 196 2.43 -1.91 10.51
N LEU A 197 3.44 -2.64 10.05
CA LEU A 197 3.64 -4.04 10.36
C LEU A 197 4.82 -4.16 11.31
N ILE A 198 4.64 -4.89 12.41
CA ILE A 198 5.75 -5.30 13.27
C ILE A 198 5.87 -6.82 13.18
N VAL A 199 7.10 -7.29 13.01
CA VAL A 199 7.40 -8.70 12.78
C VAL A 199 8.32 -9.19 13.90
N HIS A 200 7.83 -10.17 14.66
CA HIS A 200 8.54 -10.82 15.76
C HIS A 200 8.79 -12.29 15.39
N PRO A 201 9.79 -12.60 14.54
CA PRO A 201 9.94 -13.92 13.92
C PRO A 201 10.14 -15.06 14.92
N PHE A 202 10.72 -14.74 16.08
CA PHE A 202 11.02 -15.71 17.14
C PHE A 202 10.03 -15.69 18.31
N SER A 203 8.86 -15.04 18.19
CA SER A 203 7.85 -15.12 19.26
C SER A 203 7.33 -16.56 19.39
N GLY A 204 7.25 -17.02 20.64
CA GLY A 204 6.64 -18.30 21.01
C GLY A 204 5.12 -18.27 20.87
N ASN A 205 4.51 -17.08 20.95
CA ASN A 205 3.09 -16.87 20.69
C ASN A 205 2.89 -16.62 19.18
N PRO A 206 2.18 -17.50 18.44
CA PRO A 206 1.91 -17.31 17.02
C PRO A 206 1.21 -15.98 16.70
N GLU A 207 0.36 -15.48 17.62
CA GLU A 207 -0.39 -14.23 17.40
C GLU A 207 0.49 -12.98 17.35
N GLU A 208 1.62 -13.01 18.06
CA GLU A 208 2.54 -11.87 18.14
C GLU A 208 3.55 -11.82 16.99
N ARG A 209 3.69 -12.91 16.21
CA ARG A 209 4.73 -12.99 15.18
C ARG A 209 4.58 -11.92 14.11
N ILE A 210 3.35 -11.51 13.82
CA ILE A 210 3.04 -10.37 12.95
C ILE A 210 1.93 -9.58 13.63
N THR A 211 2.08 -8.27 13.77
CA THR A 211 1.05 -7.39 14.33
C THR A 211 0.80 -6.18 13.42
N PHE A 212 -0.46 -5.75 13.34
CA PHE A 212 -0.86 -4.53 12.65
C PHE A 212 -0.97 -3.39 13.65
N MET A 213 -0.34 -2.26 13.33
CA MET A 213 -0.46 -1.01 14.06
C MET A 213 -1.15 0.04 13.17
N ASN A 214 -1.80 1.02 13.80
CA ASN A 214 -2.50 2.14 13.13
C ASN A 214 -3.67 1.70 12.24
N ILE A 215 -4.45 0.74 12.73
CA ILE A 215 -5.65 0.20 12.10
C ILE A 215 -6.79 1.22 12.15
#